data_AF-A0A2W4Q8T1-F1
#
_entry.id   AF-A0A2W4Q8T1-F1
#
_cell.length_a   1.000
_cell.length_b   1.000
_cell.length_c   1.000
_cell.angle_alpha   90.00
_cell.angle_beta   90.00
_cell.angle_gamma   90.00
#
_symmetry.space_group_name_H-M   'P 1'
#
loop_
_entity.id
_entity.type
_entity.pdbx_description
1 polymer ?
#
loop_
_entity_poly.entity_id
_entity_poly.type
_entity_poly.pdbx_seq_one_letter_code
_entity_poly.pdbx_strand_id
1 'polypeptide(L)'
;TEGAFRDWGYQVALEEFRPYVITEEELWSDEYKGKMPEGKILIRDRIADITFQQLLLRPEEWDVIATLNLNGDYLSDHVAAMVGGIGIAPGANISYSGGYGLFEATHGTAPKYAGLDKVNPGSVILSGEMMLRFMGWHEAADLIIKGLSATIAQKTVTYDFARLMEGATEVKCSEFGRLVIENM
;
A
#
# COMPACT_ATOMS: atom_id res chain seq x y z
N THR A 1 4.35 21.44 14.86
CA THR A 1 4.80 20.08 14.51
C THR A 1 3.67 19.39 13.77
N GLU A 2 2.80 18.60 14.40
CA GLU A 2 1.71 17.87 13.71
C GLU A 2 0.60 18.79 13.22
N GLY A 3 0.13 19.73 14.06
CA GLY A 3 -0.87 20.71 13.63
C GLY A 3 -0.41 21.55 12.42
N ALA A 4 0.87 21.95 12.41
CA ALA A 4 1.46 22.66 11.28
C ALA A 4 1.54 21.78 10.01
N PHE A 5 1.89 20.50 10.15
CA PHE A 5 1.88 19.55 9.02
C PHE A 5 0.48 19.45 8.39
N ARG A 6 -0.55 19.31 9.22
CA ARG A 6 -1.95 19.33 8.77
C ARG A 6 -2.26 20.63 8.02
N ASP A 7 -2.00 21.78 8.66
CA ASP A 7 -2.36 23.08 8.10
C ASP A 7 -1.65 23.35 6.77
N TRP A 8 -0.36 23.01 6.65
CA TRP A 8 0.39 23.11 5.39
C TRP A 8 -0.12 22.14 4.33
N GLY A 9 -0.53 20.93 4.70
CA GLY A 9 -1.15 19.97 3.79
C GLY A 9 -2.45 20.51 3.17
N TYR A 10 -3.32 21.10 3.99
CA TYR A 10 -4.52 21.79 3.51
C TYR A 10 -4.17 22.99 2.63
N GLN A 11 -3.18 23.79 3.02
CA GLN A 11 -2.75 24.95 2.24
C GLN A 11 -2.34 24.54 0.82
N VAL A 12 -1.46 23.55 0.66
CA VAL A 12 -1.04 23.06 -0.66
C VAL A 12 -2.23 22.51 -1.45
N ALA A 13 -3.09 21.70 -0.83
CA ALA A 13 -4.27 21.16 -1.50
C ALA A 13 -5.20 22.26 -2.03
N LEU A 14 -5.42 23.32 -1.24
CA LEU A 14 -6.32 24.41 -1.56
C LEU A 14 -5.71 25.46 -2.50
N GLU A 15 -4.41 25.68 -2.46
CA GLU A 15 -3.73 26.68 -3.29
C GLU A 15 -3.33 26.11 -4.66
N GLU A 16 -2.83 24.88 -4.71
CA GLU A 16 -2.26 24.29 -5.93
C GLU A 16 -3.24 23.34 -6.64
N PHE A 17 -4.14 22.70 -5.90
CA PHE A 17 -5.03 21.64 -6.42
C PHE A 17 -6.52 21.96 -6.30
N ARG A 18 -6.90 23.22 -6.08
CA ARG A 18 -8.30 23.64 -5.86
C ARG A 18 -9.34 23.06 -6.82
N PRO A 19 -9.09 22.95 -8.14
CA PRO A 19 -10.06 22.37 -9.07
C PRO A 19 -10.36 20.89 -8.80
N TYR A 20 -9.47 20.18 -8.12
CA TYR A 20 -9.55 18.73 -7.91
C TYR A 20 -9.92 18.33 -6.48
N VAL A 21 -9.96 19.26 -5.52
CA VAL A 21 -10.22 18.92 -4.11
C VAL A 21 -11.55 19.47 -3.61
N ILE A 22 -12.05 18.85 -2.55
CA ILE A 22 -13.15 19.32 -1.69
C ILE A 22 -12.81 18.96 -0.23
N THR A 23 -13.06 19.86 0.72
CA THR A 23 -12.87 19.56 2.15
C THR A 23 -14.07 18.81 2.73
N GLU A 24 -13.89 18.16 3.88
CA GLU A 24 -15.01 17.52 4.59
C GLU A 24 -16.10 18.55 4.96
N GLU A 25 -15.73 19.76 5.38
CA GLU A 25 -16.68 20.84 5.67
C GLU A 25 -17.51 21.24 4.43
N GLU A 26 -16.86 21.40 3.28
CA GLU A 26 -17.54 21.73 2.02
C GLU A 26 -18.46 20.60 1.57
N LEU A 27 -18.02 19.34 1.69
CA LEU A 27 -18.82 18.17 1.32
C LEU A 27 -20.11 18.09 2.14
N TRP A 28 -20.08 18.48 3.41
CA TRP A 28 -21.24 18.47 4.30
C TRP A 28 -22.05 19.77 4.29
N SER A 29 -21.65 20.77 3.50
CA SER A 29 -22.41 22.01 3.32
C SER A 29 -23.77 21.78 2.65
N ASP A 30 -24.65 22.79 2.69
CA ASP A 30 -25.97 22.75 2.04
C ASP A 30 -25.90 22.54 0.52
N GLU A 31 -24.76 22.84 -0.11
CA GLU A 31 -24.53 22.64 -1.54
C GLU A 31 -24.42 21.16 -1.89
N TYR A 32 -23.58 20.40 -1.17
CA TYR A 32 -23.25 19.02 -1.50
C TYR A 32 -24.01 17.98 -0.66
N LYS A 33 -24.40 18.31 0.58
CA LYS A 33 -25.18 17.46 1.48
C LYS A 33 -24.62 16.04 1.64
N GLY A 34 -23.30 15.92 1.71
CA GLY A 34 -22.58 14.65 1.83
C GLY A 34 -22.41 13.88 0.51
N LYS A 35 -22.91 14.40 -0.62
CA LYS A 35 -22.78 13.75 -1.92
C LYS A 35 -21.48 14.17 -2.60
N MET A 36 -20.61 13.18 -2.85
CA MET A 36 -19.31 13.44 -3.47
C MET A 36 -19.47 13.99 -4.89
N PRO A 37 -18.93 15.19 -5.18
CA PRO A 37 -18.88 15.69 -6.55
C PRO A 37 -17.95 14.86 -7.44
N GLU A 38 -18.35 14.67 -8.70
CA GLU A 38 -17.57 13.93 -9.68
C GLU A 38 -16.22 14.60 -9.96
N GLY A 39 -15.16 13.80 -10.06
CA GLY A 39 -13.80 14.28 -10.38
C GLY A 39 -13.08 15.01 -9.24
N LYS A 40 -13.68 15.06 -8.03
CA LYS A 40 -13.08 15.66 -6.84
C LYS A 40 -12.49 14.59 -5.92
N ILE A 41 -11.45 14.97 -5.18
CA ILE A 41 -10.81 14.18 -4.13
C ILE A 41 -11.16 14.82 -2.78
N LEU A 42 -11.63 14.01 -1.84
CA LEU A 42 -11.94 14.46 -0.49
C LEU A 42 -10.64 14.62 0.30
N ILE A 43 -10.40 15.83 0.81
CA ILE A 43 -9.33 16.11 1.77
C ILE A 43 -9.94 16.19 3.16
N ARG A 44 -9.45 15.32 4.06
CA ARG A 44 -9.86 15.24 5.46
C ARG A 44 -8.67 14.88 6.33
N ASP A 45 -8.75 15.21 7.61
CA ASP A 45 -7.75 14.85 8.61
C ASP A 45 -8.37 14.12 9.81
N ARG A 46 -7.55 13.33 10.48
CA ARG A 46 -7.88 12.61 11.71
C ARG A 46 -6.67 12.64 12.65
N ILE A 47 -6.92 12.61 13.95
CA ILE A 47 -5.85 12.46 14.95
C ILE A 47 -5.24 11.06 14.81
N ALA A 48 -3.93 10.93 15.02
CA ALA A 48 -3.21 9.69 14.75
C ALA A 48 -3.79 8.46 15.48
N ASP A 49 -4.21 8.61 16.73
CA ASP A 49 -4.77 7.52 17.56
C ASP A 49 -6.11 6.99 17.03
N ILE A 50 -7.03 7.88 16.62
CA ILE A 50 -8.31 7.49 16.03
C ILE A 50 -8.10 6.89 14.63
N THR A 51 -7.05 7.26 13.91
CA THR A 51 -6.71 6.68 12.60
C THR A 51 -6.46 5.18 12.71
N PHE A 52 -5.74 4.69 13.74
CA PHE A 52 -5.59 3.24 13.96
C PHE A 52 -6.94 2.53 14.13
N GLN A 53 -7.86 3.13 14.89
CA GLN A 53 -9.19 2.55 15.09
C GLN A 53 -10.00 2.56 13.80
N GLN A 54 -9.95 3.65 13.03
CA GLN A 54 -10.70 3.77 11.79
C GLN A 54 -10.16 2.86 10.68
N LEU A 55 -8.85 2.67 10.58
CA LEU A 55 -8.28 1.70 9.64
C LEU A 55 -8.79 0.30 9.94
N LEU A 56 -8.81 -0.12 11.21
CA LEU A 56 -9.34 -1.42 11.60
C LEU A 56 -10.84 -1.58 11.36
N LEU A 57 -11.64 -0.58 11.74
CA LEU A 57 -13.11 -0.69 11.76
C LEU A 57 -13.76 -0.31 10.43
N ARG A 58 -13.09 0.54 9.64
CA ARG A 58 -13.64 1.16 8.42
C ARG A 58 -12.54 1.33 7.35
N PRO A 59 -11.80 0.27 6.99
CA PRO A 59 -10.67 0.37 6.05
C PRO A 59 -11.10 0.90 4.68
N GLU A 60 -12.31 0.58 4.22
CA GLU A 60 -12.86 0.99 2.92
C GLU A 60 -13.10 2.50 2.80
N GLU A 61 -13.07 3.27 3.90
CA GLU A 61 -13.18 4.73 3.84
C GLU A 61 -11.82 5.40 3.53
N TRP A 62 -10.72 4.65 3.43
CA TRP A 62 -9.37 5.20 3.30
C TRP A 62 -8.69 4.76 2.00
N ASP A 63 -8.05 5.73 1.33
CA ASP A 63 -7.26 5.49 0.12
C ASP A 63 -5.81 5.94 0.30
N VAL A 64 -5.58 7.26 0.38
CA VAL A 64 -4.24 7.87 0.50
C VAL A 64 -4.07 8.52 1.86
N ILE A 65 -2.99 8.19 2.57
CA ILE A 65 -2.66 8.76 3.88
C ILE A 65 -1.33 9.51 3.76
N ALA A 66 -1.39 10.84 3.89
CA ALA A 66 -0.20 11.67 4.03
C ALA A 66 0.06 11.93 5.52
N THR A 67 1.28 11.64 5.99
CA THR A 67 1.61 11.72 7.40
C THR A 67 3.09 12.01 7.66
N LEU A 68 3.42 12.33 8.90
CA LEU A 68 4.79 12.52 9.37
C LEU A 68 5.51 11.18 9.50
N ASN A 69 6.84 11.23 9.49
CA ASN A 69 7.71 10.04 9.51
C ASN A 69 7.29 8.98 10.56
N LEU A 70 7.21 9.35 11.84
CA LEU A 70 6.86 8.41 12.92
C LEU A 70 5.44 7.84 12.80
N ASN A 71 4.46 8.69 12.48
CA ASN A 71 3.08 8.23 12.33
C ASN A 71 2.93 7.34 11.08
N GLY A 72 3.69 7.62 10.02
CA GLY A 72 3.78 6.79 8.82
C GLY A 72 4.29 5.40 9.12
N ASP A 73 5.43 5.31 9.80
CA ASP A 73 6.04 4.05 10.24
C ASP A 73 5.05 3.17 11.01
N TYR A 74 4.37 3.73 12.02
CA TYR A 74 3.42 2.97 12.82
C TYR A 74 2.15 2.58 12.06
N LEU A 75 1.60 3.49 11.26
CA LEU A 75 0.37 3.23 10.50
C LEU A 75 0.61 2.23 9.36
N SER A 76 1.74 2.32 8.65
CA SER A 76 2.06 1.37 7.57
C SER A 76 2.22 -0.05 8.09
N ASP A 77 2.89 -0.23 9.24
CA ASP A 77 3.03 -1.54 9.88
C ASP A 77 1.69 -2.09 10.37
N HIS A 78 0.83 -1.22 10.92
CA HIS A 78 -0.51 -1.60 11.35
C HIS A 78 -1.35 -2.12 10.17
N VAL A 79 -1.40 -1.37 9.05
CA VAL A 79 -2.18 -1.77 7.88
C VAL A 79 -1.59 -3.02 7.22
N ALA A 80 -0.26 -3.12 7.13
CA ALA A 80 0.40 -4.33 6.63
C ALA A 80 0.02 -5.56 7.47
N ALA A 81 -0.03 -5.44 8.80
CA ALA A 81 -0.45 -6.51 9.69
C ALA A 81 -1.90 -6.95 9.46
N MET A 82 -2.81 -6.02 9.14
CA MET A 82 -4.22 -6.33 8.86
C MET A 82 -4.41 -7.20 7.61
N VAL A 83 -3.52 -7.09 6.61
CA VAL A 83 -3.67 -7.75 5.30
C VAL A 83 -2.78 -8.98 5.10
N GLY A 84 -2.11 -9.47 6.15
CA GLY A 84 -1.27 -10.67 6.09
C GLY A 84 0.17 -10.48 6.54
N GLY A 85 0.54 -9.27 6.95
CA GLY A 85 1.83 -8.96 7.55
C GLY A 85 2.81 -8.22 6.63
N ILE A 86 3.90 -7.72 7.22
CA ILE A 86 4.94 -6.95 6.53
C ILE A 86 5.67 -7.72 5.43
N GLY A 87 5.59 -9.05 5.42
CA GLY A 87 6.24 -9.92 4.43
C GLY A 87 5.76 -9.72 3.00
N ILE A 88 4.60 -9.08 2.82
CA ILE A 88 4.01 -8.77 1.50
C ILE A 88 3.87 -7.28 1.22
N ALA A 89 4.18 -6.41 2.18
CA ALA A 89 4.08 -4.97 1.99
C ALA A 89 5.22 -4.51 1.08
N PRO A 90 4.95 -3.90 -0.09
CA PRO A 90 6.00 -3.28 -0.89
C PRO A 90 6.44 -1.93 -0.31
N GLY A 91 7.62 -1.48 -0.69
CA GLY A 91 8.19 -0.22 -0.23
C GLY A 91 8.83 0.59 -1.36
N ALA A 92 8.71 1.92 -1.26
CA ALA A 92 9.36 2.83 -2.17
C ALA A 92 9.78 4.13 -1.47
N ASN A 93 11.00 4.56 -1.75
CA ASN A 93 11.56 5.86 -1.37
C ASN A 93 11.72 6.69 -2.64
N ILE A 94 10.83 7.68 -2.85
CA ILE A 94 10.70 8.40 -4.12
C ILE A 94 11.04 9.89 -3.93
N SER A 95 11.92 10.41 -4.78
CA SER A 95 12.17 11.83 -4.95
C SER A 95 11.62 12.29 -6.30
N TYR A 96 10.42 12.86 -6.30
CA TYR A 96 9.78 13.35 -7.52
C TYR A 96 10.52 14.54 -8.15
N SER A 97 11.12 15.41 -7.33
CA SER A 97 11.90 16.56 -7.83
C SER A 97 13.23 16.14 -8.46
N GLY A 98 13.85 15.06 -7.96
CA GLY A 98 15.08 14.50 -8.53
C GLY A 98 14.83 13.49 -9.65
N GLY A 99 13.61 12.95 -9.78
CA GLY A 99 13.30 11.87 -10.72
C GLY A 99 13.91 10.52 -10.32
N TYR A 100 14.24 10.33 -9.04
CA TYR A 100 14.88 9.10 -8.53
C TYR A 100 13.91 8.33 -7.62
N GLY A 101 13.97 7.00 -7.68
CA GLY A 101 13.22 6.12 -6.79
C GLY A 101 14.05 4.91 -6.38
N LEU A 102 14.01 4.55 -5.10
CA LEU A 102 14.53 3.30 -4.56
C LEU A 102 13.33 2.43 -4.15
N PHE A 103 13.24 1.23 -4.70
CA PHE A 103 12.16 0.29 -4.44
C PHE A 103 12.72 -0.92 -3.72
N GLU A 104 12.19 -1.22 -2.53
CA GLU A 104 12.74 -2.22 -1.63
C GLU A 104 11.65 -2.91 -0.83
N ALA A 105 11.93 -4.15 -0.43
CA ALA A 105 11.05 -4.86 0.47
C ALA A 105 11.01 -4.17 1.84
N THR A 106 9.81 -4.00 2.41
CA THR A 106 9.64 -3.37 3.72
C THR A 106 10.20 -4.24 4.86
N HIS A 107 10.30 -5.55 4.66
CA HIS A 107 10.84 -6.45 5.67
C HIS A 107 12.37 -6.39 5.78
N GLY A 108 12.90 -6.70 6.97
CA GLY A 108 14.35 -6.84 7.19
C GLY A 108 14.95 -8.13 6.57
N THR A 109 16.22 -8.40 6.88
CA THR A 109 17.03 -9.48 6.27
C THR A 109 16.66 -10.91 6.67
N ALA A 110 15.86 -11.09 7.73
CA ALA A 110 15.42 -12.37 8.26
C ALA A 110 16.52 -13.49 8.26
N PRO A 111 17.66 -13.32 8.97
CA PRO A 111 18.85 -14.17 8.81
C PRO A 111 18.62 -15.67 9.00
N LYS A 112 17.68 -16.02 9.88
CA LYS A 112 17.23 -17.39 10.17
C LYS A 112 16.64 -18.15 8.97
N TYR A 113 16.24 -17.47 7.90
CA TYR A 113 15.71 -18.08 6.68
C TYR A 113 16.64 -17.95 5.46
N ALA A 114 17.82 -17.35 5.64
CA ALA A 114 18.77 -17.15 4.55
C ALA A 114 19.21 -18.51 3.95
N GLY A 115 19.14 -18.63 2.62
CA GLY A 115 19.55 -19.83 1.89
C GLY A 115 18.61 -21.04 2.02
N LEU A 116 17.45 -20.90 2.66
CA LEU A 116 16.52 -22.02 2.88
C LEU A 116 15.44 -22.19 1.80
N ASP A 117 15.39 -21.29 0.81
CA ASP A 117 14.37 -21.30 -0.25
C ASP A 117 12.93 -21.32 0.30
N LYS A 118 12.69 -20.56 1.37
CA LYS A 118 11.44 -20.63 2.16
C LYS A 118 10.65 -19.31 2.24
N VAL A 119 11.34 -18.17 2.17
CA VAL A 119 10.72 -16.85 2.40
C VAL A 119 9.80 -16.47 1.25
N ASN A 120 8.69 -15.80 1.57
CA ASN A 120 7.79 -15.20 0.60
C ASN A 120 8.49 -14.08 -0.19
N PRO A 121 8.62 -14.17 -1.54
CA PRO A 121 9.20 -13.10 -2.34
C PRO A 121 8.20 -11.97 -2.66
N GLY A 122 6.97 -12.02 -2.13
CA GLY A 122 5.88 -11.10 -2.48
C GLY A 122 6.22 -9.62 -2.31
N SER A 123 6.78 -9.22 -1.16
CA SER A 123 7.16 -7.81 -0.90
C SER A 123 8.17 -7.28 -1.93
N VAL A 124 9.21 -8.06 -2.28
CA VAL A 124 10.19 -7.63 -3.29
C VAL A 124 9.62 -7.64 -4.71
N ILE A 125 8.76 -8.60 -5.04
CA ILE A 125 8.06 -8.65 -6.34
C ILE A 125 7.15 -7.42 -6.51
N LEU A 126 6.36 -7.09 -5.49
CA LEU A 126 5.48 -5.93 -5.50
C LEU A 126 6.26 -4.60 -5.48
N SER A 127 7.43 -4.56 -4.85
CA SER A 127 8.32 -3.39 -4.96
C SER A 127 8.86 -3.24 -6.39
N GLY A 128 9.16 -4.35 -7.06
CA GLY A 128 9.48 -4.37 -8.49
C GLY A 128 8.31 -3.91 -9.38
N GLU A 129 7.07 -4.26 -9.02
CA GLU A 129 5.87 -3.74 -9.68
C GLU A 129 5.78 -2.21 -9.54
N MET A 130 5.95 -1.67 -8.33
CA MET A 130 5.94 -0.23 -8.09
C MET A 130 7.02 0.49 -8.90
N MET A 131 8.20 -0.12 -9.03
CA MET A 131 9.29 0.41 -9.85
C MET A 131 8.90 0.49 -11.34
N LEU A 132 8.34 -0.59 -11.89
CA LEU A 132 7.88 -0.61 -13.28
C LEU A 132 6.78 0.42 -13.52
N ARG A 133 5.85 0.55 -12.58
CA ARG A 133 4.79 1.56 -12.63
C ARG A 133 5.35 2.97 -12.59
N PHE A 134 6.34 3.24 -11.74
CA PHE A 134 7.04 4.52 -11.68
C PHE A 134 7.78 4.86 -12.99
N MET A 135 8.33 3.86 -13.69
CA MET A 135 8.96 4.00 -15.00
C MET A 135 7.97 4.13 -16.17
N GLY A 136 6.65 4.03 -15.92
CA GLY A 136 5.61 4.08 -16.93
C GLY A 136 5.36 2.76 -17.67
N TRP A 137 5.94 1.64 -17.21
CA TRP A 137 5.77 0.31 -17.81
C TRP A 137 4.55 -0.39 -17.22
N HIS A 138 3.36 0.21 -17.45
CA HIS A 138 2.11 -0.19 -16.82
C HIS A 138 1.69 -1.62 -17.18
N GLU A 139 1.87 -2.05 -18.43
CA GLU A 139 1.49 -3.40 -18.84
C GLU A 139 2.30 -4.47 -18.11
N ALA A 140 3.60 -4.23 -17.92
CA ALA A 140 4.47 -5.14 -17.17
C ALA A 140 4.11 -5.17 -15.67
N ALA A 141 3.80 -4.01 -15.09
CA ALA A 141 3.35 -3.90 -13.71
C ALA A 141 2.02 -4.67 -13.49
N ASP A 142 1.06 -4.51 -14.40
CA ASP A 142 -0.24 -5.17 -14.32
C ASP A 142 -0.12 -6.70 -14.47
N LEU A 143 0.81 -7.20 -15.30
CA LEU A 143 1.11 -8.63 -15.40
C LEU A 143 1.63 -9.21 -14.07
N ILE A 144 2.48 -8.47 -13.35
CA ILE A 144 2.96 -8.91 -12.02
C ILE A 144 1.80 -9.03 -11.04
N ILE A 145 0.92 -8.02 -10.97
CA ILE A 145 -0.26 -8.06 -10.11
C ILE A 145 -1.14 -9.27 -10.47
N LYS A 146 -1.42 -9.47 -11.77
CA LYS A 146 -2.22 -10.60 -12.25
C LYS A 146 -1.62 -11.93 -11.82
N GLY A 147 -0.32 -12.15 -12.07
CA GLY A 147 0.36 -13.41 -11.75
C GLY A 147 0.39 -13.69 -10.24
N LEU A 148 0.66 -12.67 -9.43
CA LEU A 148 0.70 -12.79 -7.97
C LEU A 148 -0.70 -13.08 -7.40
N SER A 149 -1.71 -12.30 -7.80
CA SER A 149 -3.09 -12.49 -7.35
C SER A 149 -3.65 -13.85 -7.75
N ALA A 150 -3.40 -14.32 -8.97
CA ALA A 150 -3.83 -15.64 -9.44
C ALA A 150 -3.18 -16.78 -8.63
N THR A 151 -1.87 -16.70 -8.38
CA THR A 151 -1.14 -17.71 -7.60
C THR A 151 -1.67 -17.82 -6.16
N ILE A 152 -1.92 -16.67 -5.51
CA ILE A 152 -2.50 -16.64 -4.17
C ILE A 152 -3.95 -17.15 -4.17
N ALA A 153 -4.77 -16.79 -5.18
CA ALA A 153 -6.15 -17.26 -5.30
C ALA A 153 -6.25 -18.77 -5.51
N GLN A 154 -5.26 -19.39 -6.17
CA GLN A 154 -5.10 -20.84 -6.30
C GLN A 154 -4.69 -21.52 -4.98
N LYS A 155 -4.51 -20.75 -3.89
CA LYS A 155 -4.03 -21.20 -2.58
C LYS A 155 -2.66 -21.91 -2.64
N THR A 156 -1.83 -21.59 -3.63
CA THR A 156 -0.48 -22.13 -3.76
C THR A 156 0.49 -21.05 -3.31
N VAL A 157 1.00 -21.16 -2.08
CA VAL A 157 1.62 -20.04 -1.36
C VAL A 157 2.80 -20.51 -0.52
N THR A 158 3.66 -19.59 -0.09
CA THR A 158 4.73 -19.88 0.88
C THR A 158 4.18 -20.08 2.29
N TYR A 159 5.02 -20.63 3.19
CA TYR A 159 4.64 -21.07 4.54
C TYR A 159 3.90 -20.03 5.40
N ASP A 160 4.19 -18.75 5.18
CA ASP A 160 3.67 -17.61 5.91
C ASP A 160 2.18 -17.35 5.64
N PHE A 161 1.72 -17.62 4.41
CA PHE A 161 0.30 -17.64 4.06
C PHE A 161 -0.33 -19.01 4.24
N ALA A 162 0.40 -20.10 3.98
CA ALA A 162 -0.12 -21.45 4.11
C ALA A 162 -0.70 -21.72 5.52
N ARG A 163 -0.05 -21.19 6.57
CA ARG A 163 -0.52 -21.26 7.96
C ARG A 163 -1.80 -20.47 8.26
N LEU A 164 -2.23 -19.57 7.37
CA LEU A 164 -3.42 -18.71 7.50
C LEU A 164 -4.58 -19.14 6.59
N MET A 165 -4.36 -20.16 5.74
CA MET A 165 -5.30 -20.56 4.69
C MET A 165 -5.65 -22.04 4.76
N GLU A 166 -6.93 -22.36 4.88
CA GLU A 166 -7.40 -23.75 4.82
C GLU A 166 -7.27 -24.31 3.40
N GLY A 167 -6.65 -25.49 3.28
CA GLY A 167 -6.44 -26.19 2.01
C GLY A 167 -5.36 -25.56 1.12
N ALA A 168 -4.42 -24.81 1.69
CA ALA A 168 -3.30 -24.26 0.95
C ALA A 168 -2.23 -25.31 0.62
N THR A 169 -1.64 -25.17 -0.56
CA THR A 169 -0.44 -25.91 -0.97
C THR A 169 0.78 -25.06 -0.64
N GLU A 170 1.58 -25.49 0.35
CA GLU A 170 2.83 -24.83 0.71
C GLU A 170 3.90 -25.11 -0.36
N VAL A 171 4.50 -24.06 -0.91
CA VAL A 171 5.60 -24.13 -1.90
C VAL A 171 6.84 -23.38 -1.43
N LYS A 172 7.97 -23.68 -2.08
CA LYS A 172 9.24 -22.96 -1.85
C LYS A 172 9.23 -21.56 -2.46
N CYS A 173 10.17 -20.71 -2.06
CA CYS A 173 10.34 -19.36 -2.61
C CYS A 173 10.52 -19.38 -4.13
N SER A 174 11.45 -20.20 -4.62
CA SER A 174 11.76 -20.37 -6.04
C SER A 174 10.56 -20.88 -6.85
N GLU A 175 9.80 -21.83 -6.28
CA GLU A 175 8.61 -22.40 -6.90
C GLU A 175 7.47 -21.39 -6.95
N PHE A 176 7.24 -20.63 -5.87
CA PHE A 176 6.26 -19.55 -5.86
C PHE A 176 6.56 -18.53 -6.96
N GLY A 177 7.83 -18.11 -7.10
CA GLY A 177 8.23 -17.21 -8.19
C GLY A 177 7.95 -17.77 -9.59
N ARG A 178 8.20 -19.07 -9.82
CA ARG A 178 7.87 -19.73 -11.10
C ARG A 178 6.37 -19.74 -11.36
N LEU A 179 5.56 -20.07 -10.36
CA LEU A 179 4.10 -20.12 -10.48
C LEU A 179 3.50 -18.73 -10.75
N VAL A 180 4.06 -17.68 -10.14
CA VAL A 180 3.69 -16.30 -10.45
C VAL A 180 3.93 -15.99 -11.92
N ILE A 181 5.08 -16.39 -12.48
CA ILE A 181 5.40 -16.22 -13.91
C ILE A 181 4.43 -17.00 -14.80
N GLU A 182 4.09 -18.23 -14.44
CA GLU A 182 3.14 -19.07 -15.21
C GLU A 182 1.72 -18.50 -15.23
N ASN A 183 1.37 -17.69 -14.24
CA ASN A 183 0.06 -17.04 -14.11
C ASN A 183 0.00 -15.62 -14.69
N MET A 184 1.12 -15.05 -15.18
CA MET A 184 1.15 -13.75 -15.89
C MET A 184 0.48 -13.87 -17.26
#